data_AF-A0A2G8LPG6-F1
#
_entry.id   AF-A0A2G8LPG6-F1
#
_cell.length_a   1.000
_cell.length_b   1.000
_cell.length_c   1.000
_cell.angle_alpha   90.00
_cell.angle_beta   90.00
_cell.angle_gamma   90.00
#
_symmetry.space_group_name_H-M   'P 1'
#
loop_
_entity.id
_entity.type
_entity.pdbx_description
1 polymer ?
#
loop_
_entity_poly.entity_id
_entity_poly.type
_entity_poly.pdbx_seq_one_letter_code
_entity_poly.pdbx_strand_id
1 'polypeptide(L)'
;GKLSVSQGGKVLGEMGPGKLFGELAILYNCTRTASVKASSDAKLWAIDRHVFQQIMMKTGIERQKEHLKFLKSVHILKNLPSIDLVKLATSLEVDYFTEGEFVIREGSKGDTFYIISNGTVSTAFLAQDVVLVEGA
;
A
#
# COMPACT_ATOMS: atom_id res chain seq x y z
N GLY A 1 -22.31 4.31 -19.78
CA GLY A 1 -23.64 3.74 -19.52
C GLY A 1 -23.96 3.75 -18.05
N LYS A 2 -25.23 3.52 -17.72
CA LYS A 2 -25.74 3.31 -16.36
C LYS A 2 -26.04 1.83 -16.14
N LEU A 3 -25.87 1.38 -14.90
CA LEU A 3 -26.19 0.03 -14.46
C LEU A 3 -27.19 0.11 -13.30
N SER A 4 -28.10 -0.85 -13.21
CA SER A 4 -29.02 -1.06 -12.11
C SER A 4 -28.57 -2.26 -11.29
N VAL A 5 -28.66 -2.16 -9.96
CA VAL A 5 -28.28 -3.23 -9.01
C VAL A 5 -29.53 -3.73 -8.31
N SER A 6 -29.71 -5.04 -8.23
CA SER A 6 -30.84 -5.66 -7.55
C SER A 6 -30.46 -6.92 -6.77
N GLN A 7 -31.19 -7.21 -5.70
CA GLN A 7 -31.01 -8.41 -4.87
C GLN A 7 -32.38 -8.93 -4.44
N GLY A 8 -32.64 -10.23 -4.61
CA GLY A 8 -33.93 -10.83 -4.28
C GLY A 8 -35.12 -10.17 -4.99
N GLY A 9 -34.93 -9.67 -6.21
CA GLY A 9 -35.96 -8.95 -6.98
C GLY A 9 -36.14 -7.47 -6.61
N LYS A 10 -35.53 -6.98 -5.53
CA LYS A 10 -35.59 -5.56 -5.13
C LYS A 10 -34.44 -4.77 -5.76
N VAL A 11 -34.75 -3.62 -6.36
CA VAL A 11 -33.73 -2.67 -6.85
C VAL A 11 -33.09 -1.95 -5.67
N LEU A 12 -31.76 -1.99 -5.59
CA LEU A 12 -30.96 -1.35 -4.54
C LEU A 12 -30.45 0.04 -4.97
N GLY A 13 -30.25 0.26 -6.27
CA GLY A 13 -29.83 1.55 -6.79
C GLY A 13 -29.26 1.47 -8.21
N GLU A 14 -28.68 2.58 -8.65
CA GLU A 14 -27.97 2.70 -9.93
C GLU A 14 -26.49 3.02 -9.74
N MET A 15 -25.68 2.65 -10.73
CA MET A 15 -24.25 2.92 -10.79
C MET A 15 -23.88 3.54 -12.14
N GLY A 16 -22.97 4.52 -12.09
CA GLY A 16 -22.40 5.18 -13.26
C GLY A 16 -20.90 4.92 -13.42
N PRO A 17 -20.26 5.57 -14.40
CA PRO A 17 -18.81 5.47 -14.62
C PRO A 17 -17.98 5.75 -13.37
N GLY A 18 -16.86 5.04 -13.21
CA GLY A 18 -15.95 5.17 -12.06
C GLY A 18 -16.34 4.38 -10.82
N LYS A 19 -17.52 3.74 -10.80
CA LYS A 19 -17.92 2.83 -9.71
C LYS A 19 -17.45 1.40 -9.99
N LEU A 20 -16.93 0.75 -8.94
CA LEU A 20 -16.54 -0.66 -8.93
C LEU A 20 -17.73 -1.52 -8.45
N PHE A 21 -17.88 -2.73 -9.02
CA PHE A 21 -18.79 -3.73 -8.51
C PHE A 21 -18.27 -5.15 -8.78
N GLY A 22 -18.75 -6.12 -8.00
CA GLY A 22 -18.37 -7.53 -8.15
C GLY A 22 -17.04 -7.90 -7.50
N GLU A 23 -16.46 -7.00 -6.72
CA GLU A 23 -15.22 -7.13 -5.96
C GLU A 23 -15.33 -8.13 -4.81
N LEU A 24 -16.51 -8.26 -4.17
CA LEU A 24 -16.72 -9.21 -3.07
C LEU A 24 -16.40 -10.65 -3.48
N ALA A 25 -16.80 -11.03 -4.69
CA ALA A 25 -16.51 -12.36 -5.22
C ALA A 25 -15.00 -12.57 -5.41
N ILE A 26 -14.22 -11.51 -5.65
CA ILE A 26 -12.76 -11.60 -5.81
C ILE A 26 -12.07 -11.64 -4.44
N LEU A 27 -12.49 -10.78 -3.50
CA LEU A 27 -11.86 -10.61 -2.19
C LEU A 27 -12.21 -11.74 -1.21
N TYR A 28 -13.47 -12.16 -1.17
CA TYR A 28 -13.99 -13.10 -0.16
C TYR A 28 -14.33 -14.48 -0.72
N ASN A 29 -14.03 -14.73 -2.00
CA ASN A 29 -14.36 -15.99 -2.68
C ASN A 29 -15.85 -16.41 -2.53
N CYS A 30 -16.76 -15.43 -2.49
CA CYS A 30 -18.19 -15.70 -2.38
C CYS A 30 -18.89 -15.75 -3.76
N THR A 31 -20.12 -16.26 -3.77
CA THR A 31 -21.01 -16.16 -4.93
C THR A 31 -21.48 -14.71 -5.13
N ARG A 32 -22.05 -14.39 -6.30
CA ARG A 32 -22.60 -13.06 -6.56
C ARG A 32 -23.72 -12.75 -5.57
N THR A 33 -23.55 -11.69 -4.78
CA THR A 33 -24.51 -11.30 -3.74
C THR A 33 -25.68 -10.50 -4.30
N ALA A 34 -25.51 -9.84 -5.45
CA ALA A 34 -26.51 -9.08 -6.16
C ALA A 34 -26.39 -9.28 -7.68
N SER A 35 -27.47 -8.99 -8.40
CA SER A 35 -27.51 -8.90 -9.86
C SER A 35 -27.24 -7.47 -10.31
N VAL A 36 -26.47 -7.31 -11.39
CA VAL A 36 -26.21 -6.01 -12.02
C VAL A 36 -26.65 -6.10 -13.47
N LYS A 37 -27.49 -5.16 -13.91
CA LYS A 37 -28.06 -5.12 -15.26
C LYS A 37 -27.80 -3.75 -15.88
N ALA A 38 -27.35 -3.71 -17.13
CA ALA A 38 -27.22 -2.46 -17.88
C ALA A 38 -28.61 -1.81 -18.06
N SER A 39 -28.77 -0.57 -17.56
CA SER A 39 -29.97 0.24 -17.77
C SER A 39 -29.85 1.16 -18.99
N SER A 40 -28.64 1.29 -19.53
CA SER A 40 -28.34 1.90 -20.84
C SER A 40 -27.15 1.19 -21.48
N ASP A 41 -26.83 1.53 -22.74
CA ASP A 41 -25.58 1.09 -23.37
C ASP A 41 -24.37 1.39 -22.48
N ALA A 42 -23.61 0.35 -22.17
CA ALA A 42 -22.51 0.40 -21.23
C ALA A 42 -21.30 -0.36 -21.79
N LYS A 43 -20.13 0.25 -21.63
CA LYS A 43 -18.83 -0.38 -21.86
C LYS A 43 -18.13 -0.49 -20.52
N LEU A 44 -17.61 -1.68 -20.23
CA LEU A 44 -17.01 -2.01 -18.96
C LEU A 44 -15.60 -2.55 -19.17
N TRP A 45 -14.71 -2.26 -18.23
CA TRP A 45 -13.45 -2.97 -18.08
C TRP A 45 -13.66 -4.11 -17.11
N ALA A 46 -13.20 -5.30 -17.45
CA ALA A 46 -13.32 -6.49 -16.63
C ALA A 46 -11.95 -7.10 -16.40
N ILE A 47 -11.71 -7.58 -15.18
CA ILE A 47 -10.53 -8.37 -14.81
C ILE A 47 -11.00 -9.71 -14.26
N ASP A 48 -10.37 -10.79 -14.70
CA ASP A 48 -10.64 -12.13 -14.19
C ASP A 48 -10.10 -12.32 -12.76
N ARG A 49 -10.78 -13.15 -11.96
CA ARG A 49 -10.38 -13.43 -10.57
C ARG A 49 -8.96 -13.98 -10.50
N HIS A 50 -8.61 -14.95 -11.34
CA HIS A 50 -7.29 -15.56 -11.32
C HIS A 50 -6.22 -14.53 -11.68
N VAL A 51 -6.47 -13.70 -12.70
CA VAL A 51 -5.56 -12.62 -13.09
C VAL A 51 -5.37 -11.61 -11.94
N PHE A 52 -6.45 -11.17 -11.29
CA PHE A 52 -6.36 -10.28 -10.13
C PHE A 52 -5.53 -10.90 -8.99
N GLN A 53 -5.81 -12.16 -8.62
CA GLN A 53 -5.08 -12.87 -7.57
C GLN A 53 -3.60 -13.03 -7.91
N GLN A 54 -3.27 -13.40 -9.16
CA GLN A 54 -1.89 -13.51 -9.61
C GLN A 54 -1.15 -12.18 -9.52
N ILE A 55 -1.78 -11.08 -9.95
CA ILE A 55 -1.19 -9.74 -9.83
C ILE A 55 -0.92 -9.41 -8.36
N MET A 56 -1.93 -9.55 -7.49
CA MET A 56 -1.80 -9.25 -6.05
C MET A 56 -0.69 -10.06 -5.38
N MET A 57 -0.64 -11.38 -5.64
CA MET A 57 0.40 -12.27 -5.11
C MET A 57 1.79 -11.87 -5.61
N LYS A 58 1.92 -11.63 -6.92
CA LYS A 58 3.19 -11.23 -7.54
C LYS A 58 3.69 -9.91 -6.96
N THR A 59 2.83 -8.89 -6.87
CA THR A 59 3.19 -7.59 -6.28
C THR A 59 3.60 -7.71 -4.81
N GLY A 60 2.94 -8.57 -4.03
CA GLY A 60 3.33 -8.82 -2.63
C GLY A 60 4.71 -9.46 -2.52
N ILE A 61 5.01 -10.46 -3.35
CA ILE A 61 6.31 -11.14 -3.39
C ILE A 61 7.41 -10.18 -3.84
N GLU A 62 7.16 -9.37 -4.87
CA GLU A 62 8.11 -8.37 -5.38
C GLU A 62 8.41 -7.32 -4.32
N ARG A 63 7.38 -6.74 -3.67
CA ARG A 63 7.56 -5.79 -2.57
C ARG A 63 8.37 -6.38 -1.41
N GLN A 64 8.09 -7.63 -1.03
CA GLN A 64 8.83 -8.30 0.03
C GLN A 64 10.32 -8.49 -0.33
N LYS A 65 10.61 -8.83 -1.60
CA LYS A 65 11.99 -8.97 -2.09
C LYS A 65 12.71 -7.62 -2.09
N GLU A 66 12.04 -6.55 -2.47
CA GLU A 66 12.59 -5.18 -2.45
C GLU A 66 12.91 -4.74 -1.02
N HIS A 67 11.99 -4.94 -0.07
CA HIS A 67 12.21 -4.63 1.34
C HIS A 67 13.42 -5.40 1.90
N LEU A 68 13.51 -6.70 1.63
CA LEU A 68 14.66 -7.51 2.05
C LEU A 68 15.98 -7.04 1.44
N LYS A 69 15.97 -6.68 0.15
CA LYS A 69 17.14 -6.17 -0.54
C LYS A 69 17.61 -4.84 0.07
N PHE A 70 16.66 -3.95 0.37
CA PHE A 70 16.93 -2.68 1.03
C PHE A 70 17.47 -2.85 2.45
N LEU A 71 16.84 -3.68 3.29
CA LEU A 71 17.34 -3.92 4.64
C LEU A 71 18.75 -4.52 4.65
N LYS A 72 19.10 -5.33 3.65
CA LYS A 72 20.46 -5.86 3.47
C LYS A 72 21.49 -4.82 3.03
N SER A 73 21.09 -3.70 2.43
CA SER A 73 22.02 -2.61 2.13
C SER A 73 22.28 -1.71 3.34
N VAL A 74 21.36 -1.67 4.31
CA VAL A 74 21.53 -0.89 5.53
C VAL A 74 22.62 -1.50 6.41
N HIS A 75 23.70 -0.74 6.66
CA HIS A 75 24.91 -1.24 7.32
C HIS A 75 24.65 -1.93 8.67
N ILE A 76 23.78 -1.36 9.51
CA ILE A 76 23.48 -1.89 10.85
C ILE A 76 22.59 -3.14 10.80
N LEU A 77 21.84 -3.36 9.72
CA LEU A 77 20.86 -4.45 9.59
C LEU A 77 21.36 -5.63 8.75
N LYS A 78 22.37 -5.42 7.90
CA LYS A 78 22.85 -6.45 6.94
C LYS A 78 23.34 -7.76 7.58
N ASN A 79 23.78 -7.71 8.85
CA ASN A 79 24.30 -8.87 9.58
C ASN A 79 23.26 -9.58 10.45
N LEU A 80 22.00 -9.12 10.43
CA LEU A 80 20.93 -9.79 11.16
C LEU A 80 20.65 -11.17 10.55
N PRO A 81 20.27 -12.17 11.38
CA PRO A 81 19.81 -13.46 10.88
C PRO A 81 18.68 -13.29 9.85
N SER A 82 18.70 -14.12 8.79
CA SER A 82 17.72 -14.05 7.70
C SER A 82 16.28 -14.08 8.18
N ILE A 83 15.99 -14.85 9.24
CA ILE A 83 14.64 -14.95 9.82
C ILE A 83 14.18 -13.61 10.41
N ASP A 84 15.07 -12.84 11.03
CA ASP A 84 14.73 -11.57 11.65
C ASP A 84 14.64 -10.45 10.60
N LEU A 85 15.48 -10.50 9.56
CA LEU A 85 15.33 -9.63 8.39
C LEU A 85 13.99 -9.84 7.68
N VAL A 86 13.52 -11.08 7.56
CA VAL A 86 12.19 -11.37 6.99
C VAL A 86 11.09 -10.76 7.86
N LYS A 87 11.15 -10.92 9.19
CA LYS A 87 10.17 -10.32 10.11
C LYS A 87 10.15 -8.79 10.03
N LEU A 88 11.32 -8.17 9.92
CA LEU A 88 11.43 -6.72 9.71
C LEU A 88 10.81 -6.33 8.37
N ALA A 89 11.21 -6.98 7.27
CA ALA A 89 10.70 -6.68 5.94
C ALA A 89 9.17 -6.81 5.81
N THR A 90 8.56 -7.77 6.52
CA THR A 90 7.09 -7.92 6.56
C THR A 90 6.39 -6.87 7.41
N SER A 91 7.10 -6.24 8.35
CA SER A 91 6.55 -5.26 9.31
C SER A 91 6.86 -3.81 8.93
N LEU A 92 7.68 -3.58 7.90
CA LEU A 92 7.96 -2.24 7.39
C LEU A 92 6.70 -1.62 6.78
N GLU A 93 6.39 -0.41 7.24
CA GLU A 93 5.39 0.48 6.66
C GLU A 93 6.10 1.60 5.90
N VAL A 94 5.47 2.07 4.83
CA VAL A 94 6.02 3.15 3.99
C VAL A 94 5.25 4.42 4.28
N ASP A 95 5.95 5.38 4.91
CA ASP A 95 5.46 6.73 5.13
C ASP A 95 6.05 7.69 4.11
N TYR A 96 5.22 8.61 3.61
CA TYR A 96 5.59 9.62 2.63
C TYR A 96 5.55 11.00 3.28
N PHE A 97 6.61 11.77 3.04
CA PHE A 97 6.73 13.15 3.48
C PHE A 97 7.02 14.04 2.28
N THR A 98 6.41 15.22 2.28
CA THR A 98 6.66 16.28 1.30
C THR A 98 7.65 17.30 1.85
N GLU A 99 8.20 18.14 0.97
CA GLU A 99 9.17 19.16 1.35
C GLU A 99 8.60 20.09 2.45
N GLY A 100 9.38 20.28 3.52
CA GLY A 100 8.99 21.12 4.66
C GLY A 100 8.19 20.41 5.75
N GLU A 101 7.77 19.15 5.55
CA GLU A 101 7.12 18.38 6.61
C GLU A 101 8.13 17.84 7.64
N PHE A 102 7.72 17.85 8.91
CA PHE A 102 8.54 17.30 9.98
C PHE A 102 8.30 15.80 10.10
N VAL A 103 9.35 15.00 9.88
CA VAL A 103 9.33 13.54 10.11
C VAL A 103 9.26 13.24 11.61
N ILE A 104 10.10 13.92 12.40
CA ILE A 104 10.11 13.87 13.86
C ILE A 104 10.28 15.29 14.41
N ARG A 105 9.79 15.53 15.62
CA ARG A 105 9.94 16.82 16.32
C ARG A 105 10.67 16.64 17.64
N GLU A 106 11.62 17.53 17.91
CA GLU A 106 12.34 17.59 19.18
C GLU A 106 11.36 17.64 20.37
N GLY A 107 11.68 16.90 21.44
CA GLY A 107 10.85 16.79 22.64
C GLY A 107 9.62 15.88 22.52
N SER A 108 9.36 15.31 21.33
CA SER A 108 8.23 14.37 21.15
C SER A 108 8.59 12.97 21.66
N LYS A 109 7.59 12.23 22.15
CA LYS A 109 7.76 10.81 22.51
C LYS A 109 8.04 10.01 21.24
N GLY A 110 9.10 9.20 21.26
CA GLY A 110 9.48 8.34 20.15
C GLY A 110 9.33 6.86 20.49
N ASP A 111 8.61 6.12 19.65
CA ASP A 111 8.50 4.66 19.65
C ASP A 111 8.72 4.05 18.25
N THR A 112 9.05 4.90 17.27
CA THR A 112 9.24 4.55 15.87
C THR A 112 10.66 4.93 15.44
N PHE A 113 11.34 4.04 14.72
CA PHE A 113 12.60 4.35 14.03
C PHE A 113 12.36 4.38 12.53
N TYR A 114 13.02 5.32 11.84
CA TYR A 114 12.86 5.53 10.40
C TYR A 114 14.13 5.11 9.66
N ILE A 115 13.97 4.59 8.45
CA ILE A 115 15.06 4.36 7.51
C ILE A 115 14.71 5.07 6.21
N ILE A 116 15.57 5.98 5.76
CA ILE A 116 15.34 6.72 4.51
C ILE A 116 15.54 5.77 3.34
N SER A 117 14.45 5.46 2.62
CA SER A 117 14.49 4.64 1.42
C SER A 117 14.75 5.45 0.14
N ASN A 118 14.34 6.72 0.13
CA ASN A 118 14.54 7.65 -0.96
C ASN A 118 14.56 9.11 -0.45
N GLY A 119 15.33 9.98 -1.11
CA GLY A 119 15.44 11.39 -0.76
C GLY A 119 16.48 11.66 0.31
N THR A 120 16.45 12.88 0.84
CA THR A 120 17.32 13.36 1.91
C THR A 120 16.48 14.11 2.96
N VAL A 121 16.97 14.15 4.19
CA VAL A 121 16.34 14.91 5.28
C VAL A 121 17.33 15.92 5.83
N SER A 122 16.83 17.05 6.31
CA SER A 122 17.63 18.00 7.09
C SER A 122 17.38 17.80 8.57
N THR A 123 18.43 17.90 9.37
CA THR A 123 18.35 17.88 10.82
C THR A 123 18.55 19.31 11.34
N ALA A 124 17.72 19.71 12.29
CA ALA A 124 17.86 20.98 13.00
C ALA A 124 17.61 20.72 14.48
N PHE A 125 18.57 21.11 15.30
CA PHE A 125 18.42 21.12 16.76
C PHE A 125 18.04 22.53 17.18
N LEU A 126 17.14 22.67 18.16
CA LEU A 126 16.88 23.96 18.80
C LEU A 126 18.02 24.36 19.76
N ALA A 127 19.26 24.27 19.29
CA ALA A 127 20.46 24.99 19.74
C ALA A 127 21.67 24.41 19.01
N GLN A 128 22.37 25.27 18.25
CA GLN A 128 23.73 25.17 17.67
C GLN A 128 24.30 23.79 17.29
N ASP A 129 24.78 23.73 16.04
CA ASP A 129 25.57 22.68 15.37
C ASP A 129 24.76 21.67 14.54
N VAL A 130 24.49 22.08 13.29
CA VAL A 130 24.00 21.21 12.21
C VAL A 130 25.14 20.31 11.75
N VAL A 131 25.10 19.02 12.10
CA VAL A 131 25.93 17.99 11.47
C VAL A 131 25.12 17.37 10.33
N LEU A 132 25.56 17.62 9.09
CA LEU A 132 25.07 16.91 7.92
C LEU A 132 25.54 15.45 8.02
N VAL A 133 24.61 14.51 8.21
CA VAL A 133 24.92 13.09 8.10
C VAL A 133 24.66 12.66 6.66
N GLU A 134 25.73 12.59 5.86
CA GLU A 134 25.68 11.88 4.58
C GLU A 134 25.62 10.37 4.84
N GLY A 135 24.58 9.73 4.32
CA GLY A 135 24.40 8.28 4.42
C GLY A 135 25.45 7.53 3.59
N ALA A 136 26.05 6.51 4.21
CA ALA A 136 26.90 5.50 3.56
C ALA A 136 26.10 4.31 3.05
#